data_AF-A0A919IH03-F1
#
_entry.id   AF-A0A919IH03-F1
#
_cell.length_a   1.000
_cell.length_b   1.000
_cell.length_c   1.000
_cell.angle_alpha   90.00
_cell.angle_beta   90.00
_cell.angle_gamma   90.00
#
_symmetry.space_group_name_H-M   'P 1'
#
loop_
_entity.id
_entity.type
_entity.pdbx_description
1 polymer ?
#
loop_
_entity_poly.entity_id
_entity_poly.type
_entity_poly.pdbx_seq_one_letter_code
_entity_poly.pdbx_strand_id
1 'polypeptide(L)'
;MYLIPPMDEDPPPEFVDAVAAHEAELRPMALRLTGGDPIGHEIYQESLIDLAGHWRRLRLRGRLTHSDAPGIYLRKRILERTKAWRDDQVYEVEVRVLRTPERQLVQVGGPAASIAFHKAALIDSTARAGLLTLADAAVAWCHAWRRAQQHHIARVIVGGLLLIAAIIQSMSWLAASGL
;
A
#
# COMPACT_ATOMS: atom_id res chain seq x y z
N MET A 1 0.59 -22.48 -20.12
CA MET A 1 -0.45 -21.44 -20.01
C MET A 1 -0.20 -20.70 -18.70
N TYR A 2 0.33 -19.47 -18.75
CA TYR A 2 0.70 -18.71 -17.55
C TYR A 2 -0.56 -18.21 -16.84
N LEU A 3 -0.87 -18.75 -15.66
CA LEU A 3 -2.07 -18.40 -14.90
C LEU A 3 -2.02 -16.97 -14.30
N ILE A 4 -0.83 -16.38 -14.24
CA ILE A 4 -0.62 -14.99 -13.85
C ILE A 4 0.31 -14.37 -14.89
N PRO A 5 -0.14 -13.36 -15.66
CA PRO A 5 0.72 -12.71 -16.63
C PRO A 5 1.89 -12.05 -15.88
N PRO A 6 3.14 -12.20 -16.36
CA PRO A 6 4.33 -11.73 -15.65
C PRO A 6 4.19 -10.23 -15.38
N MET A 7 4.42 -9.84 -14.13
CA MET A 7 4.46 -8.43 -13.74
C MET A 7 5.82 -7.89 -14.17
N ASP A 8 5.83 -6.76 -14.87
CA ASP A 8 7.05 -6.14 -15.36
C ASP A 8 7.86 -5.55 -14.20
N GLU A 9 9.18 -5.47 -14.34
CA GLU A 9 10.09 -4.95 -13.29
C GLU A 9 9.81 -3.47 -13.01
N ASP A 10 9.56 -2.69 -14.07
CA ASP A 10 9.27 -1.27 -13.98
C ASP A 10 7.75 -0.98 -13.91
N PRO A 11 7.34 0.06 -13.16
CA PRO A 11 5.94 0.46 -13.10
C PRO A 11 5.47 1.03 -14.45
N PRO A 12 4.26 0.68 -14.92
CA PRO A 12 3.70 1.30 -16.11
C PRO A 12 3.41 2.78 -15.84
N PRO A 13 3.58 3.68 -16.83
CA PRO A 13 3.39 5.12 -16.65
C PRO A 13 1.97 5.46 -16.16
N GLU A 14 0.98 4.73 -16.66
CA GLU A 14 -0.42 4.86 -16.27
C GLU A 14 -0.66 4.59 -14.77
N PHE A 15 0.15 3.72 -14.15
CA PHE A 15 0.08 3.47 -12.71
C PHE A 15 0.63 4.66 -11.93
N VAL A 16 1.76 5.22 -12.38
CA VAL A 16 2.34 6.42 -11.80
C VAL A 16 1.36 7.59 -11.90
N ASP A 17 0.73 7.79 -13.06
CA ASP A 17 -0.29 8.82 -13.27
C ASP A 17 -1.48 8.65 -12.32
N ALA A 18 -1.96 7.40 -12.14
CA ALA A 18 -3.05 7.10 -11.24
C ALA A 18 -2.68 7.36 -9.77
N VAL A 19 -1.45 7.07 -9.35
CA VAL A 19 -0.97 7.39 -8.00
C VAL A 19 -0.84 8.90 -7.82
N ALA A 20 -0.26 9.60 -8.81
CA ALA A 20 -0.13 11.06 -8.81
C ALA A 20 -1.48 11.77 -8.69
N ALA A 21 -2.49 11.29 -9.40
CA ALA A 21 -3.83 11.85 -9.37
C ALA A 21 -4.48 11.77 -7.97
N HIS A 22 -4.07 10.82 -7.13
CA HIS A 22 -4.70 10.55 -5.84
C HIS A 22 -3.83 10.87 -4.61
N GLU A 23 -2.52 11.09 -4.78
CA GLU A 23 -1.60 11.31 -3.65
C GLU A 23 -2.06 12.48 -2.76
N ALA A 24 -2.43 13.60 -3.38
CA ALA A 24 -2.80 14.82 -2.67
C ALA A 24 -4.04 14.65 -1.75
N GLU A 25 -4.92 13.69 -2.07
CA GLU A 25 -6.10 13.37 -1.26
C GLU A 25 -5.80 12.26 -0.24
N LEU A 26 -5.17 11.17 -0.69
CA LEU A 26 -5.08 9.93 0.08
C LEU A 26 -4.05 9.98 1.19
N ARG A 27 -2.90 10.64 0.97
CA ARG A 27 -1.85 10.72 1.98
C ARG A 27 -2.29 11.54 3.20
N PRO A 28 -2.87 12.76 3.05
CA PRO A 28 -3.46 13.47 4.17
C PRO A 28 -4.64 12.72 4.81
N MET A 29 -5.44 12.00 4.01
CA MET A 29 -6.54 11.20 4.54
C MET A 29 -6.05 10.09 5.48
N ALA A 30 -5.02 9.34 5.09
CA ALA A 30 -4.44 8.28 5.92
C ALA A 30 -3.90 8.86 7.25
N LEU A 31 -3.15 9.97 7.18
CA LEU A 31 -2.66 10.69 8.37
C LEU A 31 -3.79 11.19 9.26
N ARG A 32 -4.84 11.78 8.68
CA ARG A 32 -5.99 12.27 9.44
C ARG A 32 -6.70 11.11 10.14
N LEU A 33 -6.82 9.97 9.48
CA LEU A 33 -7.49 8.79 10.02
C LEU A 33 -6.72 8.13 11.17
N THR A 34 -5.40 8.30 11.23
CA THR A 34 -4.53 7.81 12.32
C THR A 34 -4.26 8.88 13.39
N GLY A 35 -4.90 10.05 13.32
CA GLY A 35 -4.69 11.13 14.30
C GLY A 35 -3.33 11.81 14.19
N GLY A 36 -2.68 11.73 13.02
CA GLY A 36 -1.34 12.28 12.79
C GLY A 36 -0.20 11.33 13.16
N ASP A 37 -0.50 10.11 13.61
CA ASP A 37 0.49 9.08 13.87
C ASP A 37 1.28 8.73 12.60
N PRO A 38 2.62 8.62 12.65
CA PRO A 38 3.46 8.21 11.51
C PRO A 38 2.99 6.92 10.83
N ILE A 39 2.29 6.02 11.54
CA ILE A 39 1.68 4.81 10.98
C ILE A 39 0.74 5.10 9.79
N GLY A 40 0.20 6.32 9.69
CA GLY A 40 -0.60 6.74 8.54
C GLY A 40 0.17 6.67 7.22
N HIS A 41 1.48 6.93 7.23
CA HIS A 41 2.33 6.79 6.04
C HIS A 41 2.53 5.32 5.66
N GLU A 42 2.70 4.44 6.65
CA GLU A 42 2.83 3.01 6.42
C GLU A 42 1.54 2.44 5.82
N ILE A 43 0.37 2.78 6.39
CA ILE A 43 -0.94 2.37 5.85
C ILE A 43 -1.12 2.84 4.41
N TYR A 44 -0.70 4.07 4.09
CA TYR A 44 -0.74 4.59 2.72
C TYR A 44 0.17 3.77 1.79
N GLN A 45 1.43 3.55 2.18
CA GLN A 45 2.40 2.80 1.38
C GLN A 45 1.96 1.34 1.17
N GLU A 46 1.45 0.67 2.19
CA GLU A 46 0.91 -0.69 2.07
C GLU A 46 -0.32 -0.75 1.14
N SER A 47 -1.15 0.29 1.15
CA SER A 47 -2.29 0.40 0.24
C SER A 47 -1.83 0.58 -1.22
N LEU A 48 -0.73 1.30 -1.47
CA LEU A 48 -0.10 1.38 -2.79
C LEU A 48 0.47 0.03 -3.25
N ILE A 49 1.10 -0.73 -2.34
CA ILE A 49 1.61 -2.08 -2.65
C ILE A 49 0.45 -3.01 -3.06
N ASP A 50 -0.65 -2.96 -2.31
CA ASP A 50 -1.85 -3.73 -2.63
C ASP A 50 -2.47 -3.29 -3.97
N LEU A 51 -2.51 -1.98 -4.25
CA LEU A 51 -2.94 -1.45 -5.55
C LEU A 51 -2.08 -1.97 -6.69
N ALA A 52 -0.75 -1.91 -6.57
CA ALA A 52 0.19 -2.37 -7.59
C ALA A 52 -0.06 -3.85 -7.93
N GLY A 53 -0.26 -4.70 -6.92
CA GLY A 53 -0.61 -6.11 -7.12
C GLY A 53 -1.93 -6.34 -7.87
N HIS A 54 -2.89 -5.42 -7.78
CA HIS A 54 -4.20 -5.52 -8.43
C HIS A 54 -4.34 -4.66 -9.70
N TRP A 55 -3.28 -3.95 -10.10
CA TRP A 55 -3.33 -2.90 -11.12
C TRP A 55 -3.98 -3.35 -12.43
N ARG A 56 -3.52 -4.46 -13.02
CA ARG A 56 -4.04 -4.95 -14.32
C ARG A 56 -5.55 -5.24 -14.27
N ARG A 57 -6.04 -5.83 -13.17
CA ARG A 57 -7.46 -6.14 -12.98
C ARG A 57 -8.28 -4.87 -12.78
N LEU A 58 -7.77 -3.92 -12.00
CA LEU A 58 -8.44 -2.63 -11.77
C LEU A 58 -8.47 -1.77 -13.03
N ARG A 59 -7.40 -1.76 -13.82
CA ARG A 59 -7.34 -1.08 -15.12
C ARG A 59 -8.36 -1.65 -16.09
N LEU A 60 -8.44 -2.98 -16.18
CA LEU A 60 -9.44 -3.64 -17.03
C LEU A 60 -10.86 -3.28 -16.58
N ARG A 61 -11.12 -3.33 -15.26
CA ARG A 61 -12.41 -2.96 -14.70
C ARG A 61 -12.74 -1.49 -14.99
N GLY A 62 -11.82 -0.56 -14.75
CA GLY A 62 -12.01 0.87 -15.00
C GLY A 62 -12.29 1.18 -16.47
N ARG A 63 -11.65 0.46 -17.40
CA ARG A 63 -11.96 0.56 -18.84
C ARG A 63 -13.39 0.09 -19.18
N LEU A 64 -13.87 -0.96 -18.51
CA LEU A 64 -15.22 -1.47 -18.73
C LEU A 64 -16.29 -0.57 -18.10
N THR A 65 -16.05 -0.09 -16.87
CA THR A 65 -17.04 0.67 -16.09
C THR A 65 -16.92 2.18 -16.24
N HIS A 66 -15.93 2.68 -16.97
CA HIS A 66 -15.61 4.12 -17.10
C HIS A 66 -15.54 4.84 -15.74
N SER A 67 -15.04 4.13 -14.73
CA SER A 67 -14.99 4.60 -13.35
C SER A 67 -13.55 4.68 -12.87
N ASP A 68 -13.27 5.58 -11.92
CA ASP A 68 -12.03 5.64 -11.16
C ASP A 68 -11.90 4.44 -10.18
N ALA A 69 -11.72 3.25 -10.75
CA ALA A 69 -11.53 2.02 -9.99
C ALA A 69 -10.28 2.05 -9.09
N PRO A 70 -9.12 2.62 -9.51
CA PRO A 70 -7.95 2.75 -8.65
C PRO A 70 -8.20 3.63 -7.42
N GLY A 71 -8.77 4.84 -7.59
CA GLY A 71 -9.01 5.73 -6.47
C GLY A 71 -10.06 5.19 -5.49
N ILE A 72 -11.14 4.59 -6.00
CA ILE A 72 -12.14 3.90 -5.17
C ILE A 72 -11.48 2.75 -4.37
N TYR A 73 -10.63 1.96 -5.03
CA TYR A 73 -9.93 0.84 -4.39
C TYR A 73 -9.00 1.34 -3.28
N LEU A 74 -8.19 2.37 -3.53
CA LEU A 74 -7.29 2.95 -2.54
C LEU A 74 -8.02 3.51 -1.32
N ARG A 75 -9.06 4.32 -1.54
CA ARG A 75 -9.88 4.87 -0.45
C ARG A 75 -10.45 3.76 0.43
N LYS A 76 -11.02 2.73 -0.20
CA LYS A 76 -11.55 1.56 0.51
C LYS A 76 -10.46 0.86 1.31
N ARG A 77 -9.28 0.65 0.73
CA ARG A 77 -8.19 -0.09 1.37
C ARG A 77 -7.59 0.64 2.56
N ILE A 78 -7.41 1.96 2.45
CA ILE A 78 -6.97 2.80 3.56
C ILE A 78 -7.99 2.73 4.70
N LEU A 79 -9.28 2.87 4.42
CA LEU A 79 -10.32 2.77 5.45
C LEU A 79 -10.33 1.41 6.15
N GLU A 80 -10.20 0.32 5.40
CA GLU A 80 -10.12 -1.04 5.97
C GLU A 80 -8.88 -1.22 6.86
N ARG A 81 -7.70 -0.78 6.40
CA ARG A 81 -6.44 -0.91 7.18
C ARG A 81 -6.41 0.00 8.39
N THR A 82 -6.88 1.24 8.29
CA THR A 82 -7.02 2.11 9.47
C THR A 82 -8.00 1.51 10.46
N LYS A 83 -9.11 0.93 10.00
CA LYS A 83 -10.04 0.23 10.90
C LYS A 83 -9.34 -0.91 11.63
N ALA A 84 -8.66 -1.80 10.89
CA ALA A 84 -7.91 -2.91 11.49
C ALA A 84 -6.85 -2.42 12.49
N TRP A 85 -6.09 -1.38 12.14
CA TRP A 85 -5.12 -0.76 13.04
C TRP A 85 -5.79 -0.25 14.32
N ARG A 86 -6.94 0.45 14.23
CA ARG A 86 -7.68 0.91 15.42
C ARG A 86 -8.21 -0.25 16.26
N ASP A 87 -8.65 -1.33 15.64
CA ASP A 87 -9.14 -2.51 16.32
C ASP A 87 -7.98 -3.24 17.06
N ASP A 88 -6.75 -3.16 16.53
CA ASP A 88 -5.53 -3.70 17.15
C ASP A 88 -4.93 -2.79 18.24
N GLN A 89 -5.27 -1.50 18.25
CA GLN A 89 -4.89 -0.60 19.35
C GLN A 89 -5.70 -0.96 20.60
N VAL A 90 -5.07 -1.71 21.50
CA VAL A 90 -5.59 -1.89 22.87
C VAL A 90 -5.45 -0.54 23.58
N TYR A 91 -6.51 0.28 23.51
CA TYR A 91 -6.57 1.51 24.30
C TYR A 91 -6.57 1.14 25.77
N GLU A 92 -5.45 1.38 26.46
CA GLU A 92 -5.48 1.47 27.91
C GLU A 92 -6.34 2.69 28.25
N VAL A 93 -7.59 2.45 28.65
CA VAL A 93 -8.49 3.51 29.09
C VAL A 93 -7.99 3.99 30.45
N GLU A 94 -7.02 4.90 30.43
CA GLU A 94 -6.63 5.65 31.63
C GLU A 94 -7.82 6.55 31.98
N VAL A 95 -8.71 6.07 32.86
CA VAL A 95 -9.81 6.86 33.42
C VAL A 95 -9.21 7.93 34.34
N ARG A 96 -8.67 8.99 33.75
CA ARG A 96 -8.32 10.19 34.50
C ARG A 96 -9.62 10.93 34.84
N VAL A 97 -9.99 10.90 36.11
CA VAL A 97 -11.00 11.80 36.67
C VAL A 97 -10.44 13.22 36.55
N LEU A 98 -10.81 13.91 35.47
CA LEU A 98 -10.42 15.29 35.24
C LEU A 98 -11.07 16.18 36.33
N ARG A 99 -10.30 16.57 37.35
CA ARG A 99 -10.61 17.78 38.12
C ARG A 99 -10.41 18.98 37.19
N THR A 100 -11.44 19.80 37.04
CA THR A 100 -11.46 21.02 36.23
C THR A 100 -10.21 21.86 36.50
N PRO A 101 -9.28 21.99 35.54
CA PRO A 101 -8.13 22.87 35.70
C PRO A 101 -8.54 24.34 35.47
N GLU A 102 -8.05 25.24 36.31
CA GLU A 102 -8.18 26.68 36.11
C GLU A 102 -7.50 27.09 34.78
N ARG A 103 -8.16 27.95 34.02
CA ARG A 103 -7.69 28.47 32.72
C ARG A 103 -6.35 29.19 32.88
N GLN A 104 -5.25 28.54 32.50
CA GLN A 104 -4.03 29.24 32.11
C GLN A 104 -4.06 29.52 30.61
N LEU A 105 -4.20 30.80 30.26
CA LEU A 105 -4.04 31.31 28.90
C LEU A 105 -2.54 31.32 28.56
N VAL A 106 -2.07 30.34 27.79
CA VAL A 106 -0.74 30.38 27.20
C VAL A 106 -0.76 31.36 26.04
N GLN A 107 -0.07 32.48 26.21
CA GLN A 107 0.13 33.49 25.19
C GLN A 107 1.17 32.97 24.17
N VAL A 108 0.71 32.39 23.06
CA VAL A 108 1.57 32.00 21.94
C VAL A 108 1.86 33.25 21.10
N GLY A 109 2.86 34.01 21.52
CA GLY A 109 3.38 35.17 20.81
C GLY A 109 4.79 34.93 20.30
N GLY A 110 4.97 34.87 18.98
CA GLY A 110 6.29 34.91 18.37
C GLY A 110 6.25 35.01 16.84
N PRO A 111 6.35 36.22 16.25
CA PRO A 111 6.60 36.39 14.83
C PRO A 111 8.11 36.54 14.60
N ALA A 112 8.77 35.45 14.20
CA ALA A 112 10.11 35.52 13.60
C ALA A 112 10.30 34.40 12.56
N ALA A 113 9.38 34.32 11.60
CA ALA A 113 9.60 33.57 10.38
C ALA A 113 10.61 34.35 9.52
N SER A 114 11.89 33.98 9.67
CA SER A 114 13.00 34.46 8.84
C SER A 114 12.63 34.44 7.34
N ILE A 115 12.98 35.50 6.61
CA ILE A 115 12.79 35.66 5.16
C ILE A 115 13.35 34.45 4.36
N ALA A 116 14.30 33.70 4.93
CA ALA A 116 14.82 32.45 4.37
C ALA A 116 13.76 31.33 4.27
N PHE A 117 12.85 31.22 5.25
CA PHE A 117 11.73 30.26 5.22
C PHE A 117 10.69 30.63 4.15
N HIS A 118 10.49 31.94 3.93
CA HIS A 118 9.57 32.41 2.89
C HIS A 118 10.10 32.16 1.48
N LYS A 119 11.43 32.24 1.27
CA LYS A 119 12.07 31.87 0.00
C LYS A 119 12.16 30.36 -0.24
N ALA A 120 12.36 29.56 0.81
CA ALA A 120 12.36 28.09 0.67
C ALA A 120 10.98 27.53 0.29
N ALA A 121 9.89 28.23 0.62
CA ALA A 121 8.53 27.89 0.18
C ALA A 121 8.26 28.19 -1.31
N LEU A 122 9.08 29.04 -1.94
CA LEU A 122 8.87 29.53 -3.31
C LEU A 122 9.71 28.79 -4.37
N ILE A 123 10.72 28.00 -3.98
CA ILE A 123 11.52 27.21 -4.93
C ILE A 123 10.87 25.83 -5.09
N ASP A 124 9.91 25.78 -6.01
CA ASP A 124 9.35 24.63 -6.72
C ASP A 124 9.20 23.32 -5.94
N SER A 125 8.12 23.29 -5.17
CA SER A 125 7.53 22.08 -4.58
C SER A 125 6.96 21.11 -5.63
N THR A 126 6.73 21.54 -6.88
CA THR A 126 6.11 20.72 -7.94
C THR A 126 7.05 19.66 -8.50
N ALA A 127 8.32 20.01 -8.76
CA ALA A 127 9.32 19.05 -9.22
C ALA A 127 9.67 17.99 -8.15
N ARG A 128 9.74 18.41 -6.87
CA ARG A 128 9.95 17.49 -5.74
C ARG A 128 8.72 16.64 -5.44
N ALA A 129 7.52 17.19 -5.55
CA ALA A 129 6.28 16.43 -5.35
C ALA A 129 6.19 15.29 -6.37
N GLY A 130 6.41 15.58 -7.67
CA GLY A 130 6.38 14.53 -8.70
C GLY A 130 7.46 13.45 -8.51
N LEU A 131 8.65 13.82 -8.02
CA LEU A 131 9.70 12.85 -7.70
C LEU A 131 9.35 11.96 -6.50
N LEU A 132 8.69 12.51 -5.47
CA LEU A 132 8.21 11.74 -4.32
C LEU A 132 7.10 10.77 -4.73
N THR A 133 6.14 11.22 -5.54
CA THR A 133 5.09 10.36 -6.09
C THR A 133 5.69 9.20 -6.88
N LEU A 134 6.65 9.50 -7.76
CA LEU A 134 7.33 8.50 -8.58
C LEU A 134 8.09 7.50 -7.71
N ALA A 135 8.81 7.99 -6.69
CA ALA A 135 9.53 7.13 -5.76
C ALA A 135 8.57 6.19 -5.01
N ASP A 136 7.46 6.70 -4.48
CA ASP A 136 6.43 5.90 -3.80
C ASP A 136 5.82 4.85 -4.72
N ALA A 137 5.47 5.25 -5.96
CA ALA A 137 4.94 4.36 -6.97
C ALA A 137 5.94 3.26 -7.33
N ALA A 138 7.23 3.61 -7.54
CA ALA A 138 8.28 2.66 -7.87
C ALA A 138 8.56 1.68 -6.72
N VAL A 139 8.63 2.17 -5.48
CA VAL A 139 8.81 1.34 -4.29
C VAL A 139 7.63 0.39 -4.13
N ALA A 140 6.39 0.89 -4.24
CA ALA A 140 5.19 0.07 -4.16
C ALA A 140 5.16 -1.02 -5.24
N TRP A 141 5.53 -0.66 -6.48
CA TRP A 141 5.61 -1.60 -7.59
C TRP A 141 6.68 -2.68 -7.37
N CYS A 142 7.87 -2.29 -6.93
CA CYS A 142 8.96 -3.23 -6.63
C CYS A 142 8.56 -4.24 -5.53
N HIS A 143 7.89 -3.78 -4.48
CA HIS A 143 7.38 -4.68 -3.44
C HIS A 143 6.32 -5.64 -3.95
N ALA A 144 5.38 -5.15 -4.76
CA ALA A 144 4.35 -6.00 -5.37
C ALA A 144 4.96 -7.01 -6.35
N TRP A 145 5.95 -6.60 -7.15
CA TRP A 145 6.68 -7.49 -8.06
C TRP A 145 7.42 -8.58 -7.29
N ARG A 146 8.15 -8.22 -6.23
CA ARG A 146 8.87 -9.17 -5.39
C ARG A 146 7.92 -10.19 -4.76
N ARG A 147 6.76 -9.74 -4.26
CA ARG A 147 5.72 -10.63 -3.73
C ARG A 147 5.15 -11.56 -4.80
N ALA A 148 4.88 -11.04 -6.00
CA ALA A 148 4.41 -11.85 -7.14
C ALA A 148 5.44 -12.91 -7.55
N GLN A 149 6.72 -12.54 -7.58
CA GLN A 149 7.83 -13.44 -7.87
C GLN A 149 7.96 -14.55 -6.81
N GLN A 150 7.85 -14.21 -5.53
CA GLN A 150 7.83 -15.18 -4.44
C GLN A 150 6.68 -16.20 -4.58
N HIS A 151 5.47 -15.74 -4.89
CA HIS A 151 4.34 -16.65 -5.14
C HIS A 151 4.53 -17.52 -6.39
N HIS A 152 5.24 -17.03 -7.40
CA HIS A 152 5.58 -17.83 -8.57
C HIS A 152 6.56 -18.95 -8.21
N ILE A 153 7.66 -18.61 -7.52
CA ILE A 153 8.65 -19.57 -7.04
C ILE A 153 7.98 -20.61 -6.13
N ALA A 154 7.17 -20.18 -5.17
CA ALA A 154 6.45 -21.08 -4.27
C ALA A 154 5.54 -22.07 -5.04
N ARG A 155 4.82 -21.59 -6.06
CA ARG A 155 3.97 -22.45 -6.92
C ARG A 155 4.79 -23.46 -7.72
N VAL A 156 5.95 -23.06 -8.23
CA VAL A 156 6.86 -23.98 -8.94
C VAL A 156 7.38 -25.06 -8.00
N ILE A 157 7.80 -24.69 -6.79
CA ILE A 157 8.26 -25.66 -5.77
C ILE A 157 7.15 -26.64 -5.40
N VAL A 158 5.95 -26.14 -5.06
CA VAL A 158 4.81 -26.99 -4.69
C VAL A 158 4.40 -27.90 -5.85
N GLY A 159 4.35 -27.37 -7.08
CA GLY A 159 4.05 -28.16 -8.27
C GLY A 159 5.08 -29.26 -8.52
N GLY A 160 6.37 -28.97 -8.33
CA GLY A 160 7.46 -29.95 -8.42
C GLY A 160 7.31 -31.06 -7.38
N LEU A 161 7.03 -30.71 -6.12
CA LEU A 161 6.81 -31.70 -5.06
C LEU A 161 5.62 -32.61 -5.33
N LEU A 162 4.49 -32.03 -5.79
CA LEU A 162 3.30 -32.80 -6.16
C LEU A 162 3.57 -33.75 -7.34
N LEU A 163 4.34 -33.29 -8.34
CA LEU A 163 4.73 -34.13 -9.48
C LEU A 163 5.59 -35.31 -9.03
N ILE A 164 6.60 -35.09 -8.18
CA ILE A 164 7.46 -36.15 -7.65
C ILE A 164 6.61 -37.16 -6.85
N ALA A 165 5.73 -36.68 -5.97
CA ALA A 165 4.85 -37.53 -5.19
C ALA A 165 3.92 -38.38 -6.10
N ALA A 166 3.37 -37.79 -7.16
CA ALA A 166 2.54 -38.50 -8.13
C ALA A 166 3.32 -39.59 -8.88
N ILE A 167 4.57 -39.33 -9.27
CA ILE A 167 5.44 -40.32 -9.91
C ILE A 167 5.70 -41.49 -8.95
N ILE A 168 6.09 -41.22 -7.71
CA ILE A 168 6.34 -42.26 -6.69
C ILE A 168 5.08 -43.12 -6.51
N GLN A 169 3.92 -42.49 -6.31
CA GLN A 169 2.65 -43.19 -6.13
C GLN A 169 2.31 -44.07 -7.35
N SER A 170 2.54 -43.58 -8.57
CA SER A 170 2.28 -44.34 -9.80
C SER A 170 3.19 -45.58 -9.92
N MET A 171 4.47 -45.44 -9.56
CA MET A 171 5.42 -46.56 -9.55
C MET A 171 5.07 -47.58 -8.48
N SER A 172 4.64 -47.13 -7.29
CA SER A 172 4.17 -48.02 -6.23
C SER A 172 2.92 -48.80 -6.64
N TRP A 173 1.99 -48.17 -7.35
CA TRP A 173 0.78 -48.85 -7.85
C TRP A 173 1.09 -49.87 -8.94
N LEU A 174 1.99 -49.55 -9.87
CA LEU A 174 2.47 -50.47 -10.90
C LEU A 174 3.22 -51.66 -10.30
N ALA A 175 4.06 -51.43 -9.29
CA ALA A 175 4.76 -52.51 -8.59
C ALA A 175 3.78 -53.45 -7.85
N ALA A 176 2.67 -52.92 -7.32
CA ALA A 176 1.66 -53.69 -6.61
C ALA A 176 0.73 -54.50 -7.54
N SER A 177 0.59 -54.12 -8.81
CA SER A 177 -0.32 -54.76 -9.78
C SER A 177 0.35 -55.77 -10.72
N GLY A 178 1.67 -55.96 -10.61
CA GLY A 178 2.46 -56.90 -11.41
C GLY A 178 2.52 -58.35 -10.89
N LEU A 179 1.51 -58.79 -10.13
CA LEU A 179 1.34 -60.16 -9.62
C LEU A 179 0.01 -60.74 -10.11
#